data_AF-A0AAU9XEH9-F1
#
_entry.id   AF-A0AAU9XEH9-F1
#
_cell.length_a   1.000
_cell.length_b   1.000
_cell.length_c   1.000
_cell.angle_alpha   90.00
_cell.angle_beta   90.00
_cell.angle_gamma   90.00
#
_symmetry.space_group_name_H-M   'P 1'
#
loop_
_entity.id
_entity.type
_entity.pdbx_description
1 polymer ?
#
loop_
_entity_poly.entity_id
_entity_poly.type
_entity_poly.pdbx_seq_one_letter_code
_entity_poly.pdbx_strand_id
1 'polypeptide(L)'
;VQWIKINTSPVCFGARNNSYGVFKIPSAGRVISFKLVHLFGYVVCGKRSGKSKWGCKFRYPPKLAVFVTDRLQRPILPPDNTVFRRFNGAHNQCANGIYYGLPGFNEDSRELRFNNFSSPMTVTEGQEFQIWYGEDLKDCTEDDNDGQSCVDIYGLYV
;
A
#
# COMPACT_ATOMS: atom_id res chain seq x y z
N VAL A 1 4.78 -23.61 -1.03
CA VAL A 1 4.41 -22.18 -0.98
C VAL A 1 3.39 -21.97 0.12
N GLN A 2 3.62 -21.05 1.06
CA GLN A 2 2.73 -20.83 2.21
C GLN A 2 2.61 -19.35 2.57
N TRP A 3 1.41 -18.91 2.93
CA TRP A 3 1.19 -17.59 3.52
C TRP A 3 1.60 -17.61 4.99
N ILE A 4 2.59 -16.79 5.33
CA ILE A 4 3.09 -16.62 6.69
C ILE A 4 2.73 -15.22 7.15
N LYS A 5 2.07 -15.11 8.32
CA LYS A 5 1.78 -13.82 8.95
C LYS A 5 3.10 -13.20 9.41
N ILE A 6 3.35 -11.95 9.04
CA ILE A 6 4.63 -11.27 9.26
C ILE A 6 4.63 -10.49 10.58
N ASN A 7 3.57 -9.74 10.85
CA ASN A 7 3.47 -8.86 12.02
C ASN A 7 2.83 -9.59 13.21
N THR A 8 3.25 -9.25 14.43
CA THR A 8 2.62 -9.71 15.68
C THR A 8 1.52 -8.74 16.15
N SER A 9 1.79 -7.43 16.05
CA SER A 9 0.84 -6.34 16.30
C SER A 9 0.35 -5.72 14.99
N PRO A 10 -0.87 -5.16 14.93
CA PRO A 10 -1.35 -4.44 13.75
C PRO A 10 -0.37 -3.37 13.26
N VAL A 11 -0.18 -3.29 11.95
CA VAL A 11 0.65 -2.25 11.32
C VAL A 11 -0.28 -1.20 10.75
N CYS A 12 -0.09 0.03 11.19
CA CYS A 12 -0.97 1.14 10.84
C CYS A 12 -0.25 2.15 9.96
N PHE A 13 -0.92 2.64 8.92
CA PHE A 13 -0.44 3.71 8.06
C PHE A 13 -1.50 4.81 7.96
N GLY A 14 -1.06 6.06 7.99
CA GLY A 14 -1.85 7.26 7.79
C GLY A 14 -1.80 7.73 6.34
N ALA A 15 -2.58 8.77 6.06
CA ALA A 15 -2.69 9.36 4.72
C ALA A 15 -1.88 10.66 4.54
N ARG A 16 -1.10 11.08 5.55
CA ARG A 16 -0.26 12.29 5.52
C ARG A 16 0.85 12.33 6.57
N ASN A 17 1.75 13.32 6.48
CA ASN A 17 2.80 13.65 7.45
C ASN A 17 3.86 12.56 7.68
N ASN A 18 4.23 11.81 6.64
CA ASN A 18 5.13 10.66 6.74
C ASN A 18 4.63 9.59 7.73
N SER A 19 3.32 9.33 7.74
CA SER A 19 2.68 8.41 8.71
C SER A 19 2.68 6.96 8.20
N TYR A 20 3.82 6.45 7.76
CA TYR A 20 3.92 5.08 7.24
C TYR A 20 3.88 4.02 8.34
N GLY A 21 3.36 2.84 7.99
CA GLY A 21 3.43 1.66 8.84
C GLY A 21 4.71 0.87 8.58
N VAL A 22 5.36 0.36 9.62
CA VAL A 22 6.59 -0.43 9.50
C VAL A 22 6.32 -1.90 9.81
N PHE A 23 6.88 -2.81 9.01
CA PHE A 23 6.94 -4.23 9.34
C PHE A 23 8.32 -4.82 9.03
N LYS A 24 8.69 -5.86 9.79
CA LYS A 24 9.98 -6.53 9.65
C LYS A 24 9.78 -8.00 9.35
N ILE A 25 10.60 -8.54 8.47
CA ILE A 25 10.56 -9.94 8.08
C ILE A 25 10.94 -10.84 9.26
N PRO A 26 10.13 -11.85 9.62
CA PRO A 26 10.38 -12.66 10.82
C PRO A 26 11.42 -13.77 10.59
N SER A 27 11.70 -14.13 9.34
CA SER A 27 12.68 -15.18 9.01
C SER A 27 13.20 -14.99 7.58
N ALA A 28 14.46 -15.31 7.36
CA ALA A 28 15.07 -15.25 6.04
C ALA A 28 14.41 -16.26 5.07
N GLY A 29 14.37 -15.92 3.79
CA GLY A 29 13.77 -16.80 2.78
C GLY A 29 13.53 -16.10 1.46
N ARG A 30 12.59 -16.66 0.68
CA ARG A 30 12.20 -16.12 -0.63
C ARG A 30 10.70 -15.87 -0.65
N VAL A 31 10.31 -14.62 -0.90
CA VAL A 31 8.92 -14.16 -0.92
C VAL A 31 8.49 -13.92 -2.36
N ILE A 32 7.31 -14.41 -2.75
CA ILE A 32 6.76 -14.20 -4.10
C ILE A 32 5.69 -13.12 -4.18
N SER A 33 5.03 -12.80 -3.07
CA SER A 33 4.06 -11.71 -2.97
C SER A 33 3.78 -11.36 -1.52
N PHE A 34 3.17 -10.21 -1.29
CA PHE A 34 2.54 -9.86 -0.02
C PHE A 34 1.03 -9.73 -0.17
N LYS A 35 0.33 -9.91 0.94
CA LYS A 35 -1.09 -9.63 1.09
C LYS A 35 -1.30 -8.78 2.33
N LEU A 36 -2.14 -7.75 2.20
CA LEU A 36 -2.53 -6.88 3.30
C LEU A 36 -3.98 -7.20 3.67
N VAL A 37 -4.27 -7.42 4.95
CA VAL A 37 -5.62 -7.72 5.46
C VAL A 37 -6.03 -6.59 6.38
N HIS A 38 -7.12 -5.89 6.05
CA HIS A 38 -7.63 -4.80 6.87
C HIS A 38 -8.18 -5.34 8.18
N LEU A 39 -7.84 -4.67 9.28
CA LEU A 39 -8.38 -4.96 10.60
C LEU A 39 -9.39 -3.89 11.01
N PHE A 40 -8.96 -2.62 11.02
CA PHE A 40 -9.78 -1.49 11.43
C PHE A 40 -9.18 -0.17 10.92
N GLY A 41 -9.90 0.93 11.16
CA GLY A 41 -9.50 2.26 10.71
C GLY A 41 -9.89 2.55 9.26
N TYR A 42 -9.46 3.71 8.76
CA TYR A 42 -9.79 4.22 7.44
C TYR A 42 -8.77 5.27 6.99
N VAL A 43 -8.76 5.59 5.71
CA VAL A 43 -8.05 6.74 5.11
C VAL A 43 -9.01 7.54 4.24
N VAL A 44 -8.74 8.84 4.10
CA VAL A 44 -9.38 9.77 3.15
C VAL A 44 -8.31 10.61 2.46
N CYS A 45 -8.53 10.95 1.19
CA CYS A 45 -7.61 11.76 0.38
C CYS A 45 -8.07 13.22 0.20
N GLY A 46 -8.95 13.68 1.10
CA GLY A 46 -9.51 15.01 1.00
C GLY A 46 -10.82 15.15 1.77
N LYS A 47 -11.13 16.38 2.18
CA LYS A 47 -12.26 16.70 3.08
C LYS A 47 -13.64 16.25 2.57
N ARG A 48 -13.79 16.11 1.25
CA ARG A 48 -15.06 15.71 0.60
C ARG A 48 -15.07 14.25 0.17
N SER A 49 -13.96 13.55 0.34
CA SER A 49 -13.86 12.13 -0.04
C SER A 49 -14.47 11.24 1.04
N GLY A 50 -15.05 10.11 0.61
CA GLY A 50 -15.54 9.10 1.54
C GLY A 50 -14.40 8.27 2.13
N LYS A 51 -14.57 7.83 3.39
CA LYS A 51 -13.64 6.90 4.07
C LYS A 51 -13.48 5.60 3.28
N SER A 52 -12.24 5.15 3.11
CA SER A 52 -11.90 3.86 2.51
C SER A 52 -10.83 3.15 3.34
N LYS A 53 -10.49 1.90 2.99
CA LYS A 53 -9.43 1.13 3.65
C LYS A 53 -8.07 1.28 2.99
N TRP A 54 -8.06 1.54 1.67
CA TRP A 54 -6.89 1.35 0.81
C TRP A 54 -6.61 2.47 -0.17
N GLY A 55 -7.37 3.56 -0.16
CA GLY A 55 -7.25 4.55 -1.21
C GLY A 55 -8.27 5.67 -1.09
N CYS A 56 -8.84 6.09 -2.22
CA CYS A 56 -9.79 7.18 -2.21
C CYS A 56 -11.07 6.98 -3.01
N LYS A 57 -12.17 7.46 -2.44
CA LYS A 57 -13.52 7.41 -3.02
C LYS A 57 -13.78 8.60 -3.95
N PHE A 58 -13.15 8.59 -5.12
CA PHE A 58 -13.50 9.49 -6.21
C PHE A 58 -14.56 8.89 -7.15
N ARG A 59 -15.08 9.72 -8.07
CA ARG A 59 -16.07 9.29 -9.08
C ARG A 59 -15.50 8.27 -10.08
N TYR A 60 -14.22 8.36 -10.43
CA TYR A 60 -13.60 7.53 -11.48
C TYR A 60 -12.42 6.71 -10.95
N PRO A 61 -12.27 5.44 -11.36
CA PRO A 61 -11.09 4.62 -11.05
C PRO A 61 -9.85 5.07 -11.84
N PRO A 62 -8.63 4.70 -11.41
CA PRO A 62 -8.30 3.85 -10.25
C PRO A 62 -8.46 4.53 -8.89
N LYS A 63 -8.59 3.73 -7.83
CA LYS A 63 -8.89 4.24 -6.48
C LYS A 63 -7.96 3.73 -5.37
N LEU A 64 -7.21 2.64 -5.59
CA LEU A 64 -6.25 2.14 -4.58
C LEU A 64 -5.03 3.04 -4.56
N ALA A 65 -4.49 3.32 -3.37
CA ALA A 65 -3.33 4.18 -3.18
C ALA A 65 -2.40 3.67 -2.08
N VAL A 66 -2.33 2.35 -1.86
CA VAL A 66 -1.46 1.77 -0.83
C VAL A 66 -0.24 1.12 -1.46
N PHE A 67 0.93 1.43 -0.93
CA PHE A 67 2.20 0.95 -1.43
C PHE A 67 2.93 0.17 -0.34
N VAL A 68 3.64 -0.88 -0.74
CA VAL A 68 4.69 -1.46 0.09
C VAL A 68 6.02 -1.02 -0.49
N THR A 69 6.87 -0.44 0.33
CA THR A 69 8.20 0.05 -0.06
C THR A 69 9.29 -0.60 0.78
N ASP A 70 10.54 -0.51 0.31
CA ASP A 70 11.69 -0.74 1.18
C ASP A 70 11.97 0.47 2.09
N ARG A 71 12.96 0.35 2.99
CA ARG A 71 13.36 1.45 3.90
C ARG A 71 13.84 2.73 3.20
N LEU A 72 14.11 2.69 1.91
CA LEU A 72 14.52 3.83 1.08
C LEU A 72 13.33 4.39 0.28
N GLN A 73 12.09 4.04 0.66
CA GLN A 73 10.86 4.46 0.01
C GLN A 73 10.75 4.02 -1.46
N ARG A 74 11.51 2.98 -1.87
CA ARG A 74 11.40 2.43 -3.23
C ARG A 74 10.23 1.45 -3.28
N PRO A 75 9.24 1.65 -4.18
CA PRO A 75 8.08 0.75 -4.27
C PRO A 75 8.48 -0.69 -4.61
N ILE A 76 7.95 -1.61 -3.82
CA ILE A 76 7.98 -3.07 -4.03
C ILE A 76 6.61 -3.53 -4.53
N LEU A 77 5.52 -2.96 -3.99
CA LEU A 77 4.15 -3.22 -4.43
C LEU A 77 3.35 -1.91 -4.60
N PRO A 78 2.44 -1.84 -5.59
CA PRO A 78 2.24 -2.84 -6.64
C PRO A 78 3.47 -2.93 -7.57
N PRO A 79 3.81 -4.12 -8.10
CA PRO A 79 5.07 -4.34 -8.81
C PRO A 79 5.02 -3.92 -10.29
N ASP A 80 3.82 -3.67 -10.81
CA ASP A 80 3.55 -3.42 -12.23
C ASP A 80 3.20 -1.96 -12.47
N ASN A 81 4.04 -1.23 -13.20
CA ASN A 81 3.79 0.17 -13.49
C ASN A 81 2.62 0.41 -14.47
N THR A 82 2.10 -0.64 -15.12
CA THR A 82 0.94 -0.53 -16.02
C THR A 82 -0.39 -0.40 -15.27
N VAL A 83 -0.42 -0.68 -13.97
CA VAL A 83 -1.64 -0.56 -13.16
C VAL A 83 -1.98 0.88 -12.77
N PHE A 84 -1.04 1.82 -12.95
CA PHE A 84 -1.24 3.23 -12.70
C PHE A 84 -1.92 3.92 -13.87
N ARG A 85 -2.76 4.91 -13.57
CA ARG A 85 -3.27 5.84 -14.57
C ARG A 85 -2.84 7.25 -14.24
N ARG A 86 -2.53 8.02 -15.29
CA ARG A 86 -2.26 9.45 -15.18
C ARG A 86 -3.55 10.18 -14.82
N PHE A 87 -3.49 11.04 -13.81
CA PHE A 87 -4.59 11.95 -13.48
C PHE A 87 -4.32 13.29 -14.16
N ASN A 88 -5.10 13.59 -15.21
CA ASN A 88 -4.99 14.87 -15.91
C ASN A 88 -5.38 16.01 -14.96
N GLY A 89 -4.52 17.03 -14.85
CA GLY A 89 -4.71 18.17 -13.94
C GLY A 89 -4.24 17.94 -12.51
N ALA A 90 -3.65 16.78 -12.20
CA ALA A 90 -2.97 16.57 -10.91
C ALA A 90 -1.72 17.46 -10.81
N HIS A 91 -1.37 17.86 -9.58
CA HIS A 91 -0.10 18.54 -9.30
C HIS A 91 1.06 17.77 -9.91
N ASN A 92 2.11 18.43 -10.39
CA ASN A 92 3.19 17.78 -11.14
C ASN A 92 3.82 16.61 -10.37
N GLN A 93 3.92 16.74 -9.04
CA GLN A 93 4.39 15.71 -8.12
C GLN A 93 3.44 14.50 -8.01
N CYS A 94 2.15 14.72 -8.25
CA CYS A 94 1.09 13.71 -8.23
C CYS A 94 0.72 13.17 -9.61
N ALA A 95 1.37 13.65 -10.67
CA ALA A 95 0.92 13.43 -12.05
C ALA A 95 0.88 11.95 -12.44
N ASN A 96 1.74 11.11 -11.86
CA ASN A 96 1.75 9.66 -12.11
C ASN A 96 2.04 8.89 -10.83
N GLY A 97 1.38 7.74 -10.68
CA GLY A 97 1.84 6.70 -9.75
C GLY A 97 1.33 6.80 -8.31
N ILE A 98 0.21 7.49 -8.07
CA ILE A 98 -0.47 7.47 -6.76
C ILE A 98 -1.56 6.42 -6.72
N TYR A 99 -2.48 6.49 -7.69
CA TYR A 99 -3.63 5.60 -7.71
C TYR A 99 -3.48 4.50 -8.76
N TYR A 100 -3.85 3.28 -8.38
CA TYR A 100 -3.78 2.10 -9.24
C TYR A 100 -5.01 1.20 -9.16
N GLY A 101 -5.19 0.39 -10.20
CA GLY A 101 -6.18 -0.67 -10.24
C GLY A 101 -5.55 -2.01 -9.86
N LEU A 102 -6.29 -2.87 -9.16
CA LEU A 102 -5.86 -4.23 -8.88
C LEU A 102 -7.03 -5.16 -9.22
N PRO A 103 -6.91 -6.06 -10.21
CA PRO A 103 -8.02 -6.89 -10.66
C PRO A 103 -8.69 -7.66 -9.51
N GLY A 104 -10.01 -7.50 -9.36
CA GLY A 104 -10.78 -8.13 -8.29
C GLY A 104 -10.78 -7.39 -6.94
N PHE A 105 -10.08 -6.27 -6.83
CA PHE A 105 -9.97 -5.48 -5.61
C PHE A 105 -10.38 -4.02 -5.80
N ASN A 106 -10.84 -3.39 -4.73
CA ASN A 106 -11.24 -1.99 -4.67
C ASN A 106 -10.89 -1.38 -3.30
N GLU A 107 -11.16 -0.09 -3.12
CA GLU A 107 -10.81 0.71 -1.95
C GLU A 107 -11.44 0.24 -0.63
N ASP A 108 -12.46 -0.61 -0.69
CA ASP A 108 -13.20 -1.16 0.46
C ASP A 108 -13.00 -2.68 0.64
N SER A 109 -12.20 -3.34 -0.19
CA SER A 109 -11.89 -4.77 -0.09
C SER A 109 -11.42 -5.16 1.32
N ARG A 110 -11.70 -6.38 1.78
CA ARG A 110 -11.25 -6.84 3.11
C ARG A 110 -9.74 -7.09 3.16
N GLU A 111 -9.16 -7.40 2.03
CA GLU A 111 -7.73 -7.62 1.84
C GLU A 111 -7.31 -7.14 0.46
N LEU A 112 -6.03 -6.89 0.26
CA LEU A 112 -5.40 -6.70 -1.05
C LEU A 112 -4.39 -7.82 -1.26
N ARG A 113 -4.57 -8.60 -2.34
CA ARG A 113 -3.58 -9.59 -2.80
C ARG A 113 -2.88 -9.05 -4.03
N PHE A 114 -1.60 -8.76 -3.89
CA PHE A 114 -0.83 -8.25 -5.01
C PHE A 114 -0.37 -9.39 -5.94
N ASN A 115 -0.14 -9.05 -7.20
CA ASN A 115 0.42 -9.96 -8.18
C ASN A 115 1.77 -10.49 -7.72
N ASN A 116 2.10 -11.71 -8.16
CA ASN A 116 3.40 -12.29 -7.86
C ASN A 116 4.53 -11.48 -8.52
N PHE A 117 5.67 -11.42 -7.85
CA PHE A 117 6.91 -10.94 -8.46
C PHE A 117 7.31 -11.86 -9.62
N SER A 118 7.90 -11.28 -10.67
CA SER A 118 8.44 -12.05 -11.81
C SER A 118 9.53 -13.04 -11.37
N SER A 119 10.23 -12.73 -10.28
CA SER A 119 11.15 -13.64 -9.58
C SER A 119 10.96 -13.48 -8.06
N PRO A 120 11.04 -14.58 -7.27
CA PRO A 120 10.93 -14.48 -5.82
C PRO A 120 12.02 -13.56 -5.24
N MET A 121 11.62 -12.61 -4.40
CA MET A 121 12.49 -11.68 -3.69
C MET A 121 13.16 -12.38 -2.51
N THR A 122 14.49 -12.35 -2.44
CA THR A 122 15.22 -12.81 -1.26
C THR A 122 15.04 -11.80 -0.12
N VAL A 123 14.69 -12.31 1.06
CA VAL A 123 14.56 -11.51 2.28
C VAL A 123 15.41 -12.08 3.40
N THR A 124 15.88 -11.21 4.29
CA THR A 124 16.58 -11.59 5.53
C THR A 124 15.71 -11.31 6.75
N GLU A 125 15.95 -12.03 7.84
CA GLU A 125 15.35 -11.71 9.14
C GLU A 125 15.65 -10.26 9.53
N GLY A 126 14.64 -9.57 10.08
CA GLY A 126 14.73 -8.17 10.47
C GLY A 126 14.71 -7.17 9.32
N GLN A 127 14.69 -7.61 8.05
CA GLN A 127 14.58 -6.70 6.91
C GLN A 127 13.28 -5.90 6.99
N GLU A 128 13.41 -4.59 6.87
CA GLU A 128 12.32 -3.64 7.03
C GLU A 128 11.66 -3.29 5.70
N PHE A 129 10.33 -3.22 5.75
CA PHE A 129 9.48 -2.70 4.70
C PHE A 129 8.47 -1.73 5.31
N GLN A 130 7.92 -0.84 4.49
CA GLN A 130 7.00 0.19 4.92
C GLN A 130 5.70 0.12 4.11
N ILE A 131 4.58 0.45 4.73
CA ILE A 131 3.26 0.60 4.12
C ILE A 131 2.94 2.08 4.07
N TRP A 132 2.68 2.59 2.88
CA TRP A 132 2.44 4.00 2.64
C TRP A 132 1.10 4.23 1.98
N TYR A 133 0.48 5.36 2.29
CA TYR A 133 -0.52 5.98 1.43
C TYR A 133 0.18 6.76 0.30
N GLY A 134 -0.37 6.73 -0.91
CA GLY A 134 0.34 7.19 -2.12
C GLY A 134 0.65 8.68 -2.14
N GLU A 135 -0.27 9.51 -1.66
CA GLU A 135 -0.05 10.96 -1.53
C GLU A 135 1.00 11.28 -0.46
N ASP A 136 1.01 10.52 0.63
CA ASP A 136 2.00 10.62 1.71
C ASP A 136 3.41 10.20 1.23
N LEU A 137 3.51 9.07 0.53
CA LEU A 137 4.76 8.61 -0.06
C LEU A 137 5.37 9.62 -1.04
N LYS A 138 4.52 10.39 -1.71
CA LYS A 138 4.93 11.37 -2.73
C LYS A 138 5.04 12.79 -2.20
N ASP A 139 4.69 13.01 -0.93
CA ASP A 139 4.59 14.33 -0.30
C ASP A 139 3.80 15.29 -1.20
N CYS A 140 2.59 14.89 -1.58
CA CYS A 140 1.82 15.60 -2.60
C CYS A 140 0.32 15.63 -2.29
N THR A 141 -0.25 16.83 -2.29
CA THR A 141 -1.68 17.11 -2.03
C THR A 141 -2.24 16.45 -0.76
N GLU A 142 -1.40 16.21 0.25
CA GLU A 142 -1.80 15.47 1.46
C GLU A 142 -2.39 16.34 2.59
N ASP A 143 -2.39 17.66 2.43
CA ASP A 143 -2.80 18.63 3.46
C ASP A 143 -4.25 18.44 3.94
N ASP A 144 -5.12 17.94 3.07
CA ASP A 144 -6.53 17.69 3.36
C ASP A 144 -6.87 16.20 3.55
N ASN A 145 -5.84 15.35 3.63
CA ASN A 145 -5.96 13.94 3.95
C ASN A 145 -6.13 13.71 5.45
N ASP A 146 -6.72 12.57 5.80
CA ASP A 146 -6.91 12.20 7.19
C ASP A 146 -7.11 10.68 7.36
N GLY A 147 -7.06 10.24 8.61
CA GLY A 147 -7.29 8.87 9.01
C GLY A 147 -6.02 8.02 9.04
N GLN A 148 -6.19 6.84 9.62
CA GLN A 148 -5.20 5.78 9.73
C GLN A 148 -5.89 4.43 9.51
N SER A 149 -5.28 3.57 8.70
CA SER A 149 -5.75 2.21 8.42
C SER A 149 -4.75 1.21 8.98
N CYS A 150 -5.25 0.19 9.70
CA CYS A 150 -4.43 -0.80 10.39
C CYS A 150 -4.66 -2.20 9.83
N VAL A 151 -3.58 -2.93 9.60
CA VAL A 151 -3.58 -4.17 8.81
C VAL A 151 -2.72 -5.26 9.42
N ASP A 152 -3.03 -6.50 9.04
CA ASP A 152 -2.10 -7.62 9.08
C ASP A 152 -1.43 -7.81 7.72
N ILE A 153 -0.15 -8.19 7.74
CA ILE A 153 0.66 -8.48 6.56
C ILE A 153 0.96 -9.97 6.52
N TYR A 154 0.79 -10.55 5.34
CA TYR A 154 1.20 -11.91 5.04
C TYR A 154 2.18 -11.92 3.87
N GLY A 155 3.26 -12.68 4.01
CA GLY A 155 4.19 -12.97 2.91
C GLY A 155 3.94 -14.37 2.37
N LEU A 156 3.97 -14.53 1.06
CA LEU A 156 3.89 -15.84 0.41
C LEU A 156 5.31 -16.37 0.18
N TYR A 157 5.74 -17.36 0.98
CA TYR A 157 7.09 -17.92 0.92
C TYR A 157 7.14 -19.14 0.01
N VAL A 158 8.26 -19.32 -0.70
CA VAL A 158 8.58 -20.53 -1.50
C VAL A 158 9.64 -21.38 -0.83
#